data_AF-A0A1E7YZE9-F1
#
_entry.id   AF-A0A1E7YZE9-F1
#
_cell.length_a   1.000
_cell.length_b   1.000
_cell.length_c   1.000
_cell.angle_alpha   90.00
_cell.angle_beta   90.00
_cell.angle_gamma   90.00
#
_symmetry.space_group_name_H-M   'P 1'
#
loop_
_entity.id
_entity.type
_entity.pdbx_description
1 polymer ?
#
loop_
_entity_poly.entity_id
_entity_poly.type
_entity_poly.pdbx_seq_one_letter_code
_entity_poly.pdbx_strand_id
1 'polypeptide(L)'
;MTLKDALFDLLLLFWGHPRRILPMEILQKVLASAGVTLATEARSAIHYLRSCLHYLGFDDCIVTLRGRGYQFIPPAAFQHPGRAIDRPAGNHIPFAGLSSSARHFGATAF
;
A
#
# COMPACT_ATOMS: atom_id res chain seq x y z
N MET A 1 -23.88 9.71 -11.27
CA MET A 1 -22.68 8.93 -10.94
C MET A 1 -22.75 7.64 -11.73
N THR A 2 -21.74 7.35 -12.54
CA THR A 2 -21.70 6.15 -13.39
C THR A 2 -21.09 4.97 -12.61
N LEU A 3 -21.27 3.74 -13.10
CA LEU A 3 -20.61 2.56 -12.52
C LEU A 3 -19.09 2.69 -12.49
N LYS A 4 -18.50 3.31 -13.52
CA LYS A 4 -17.07 3.59 -13.59
C LYS A 4 -16.63 4.49 -12.44
N ASP A 5 -17.39 5.53 -12.14
CA ASP A 5 -17.09 6.46 -11.04
C ASP A 5 -17.14 5.73 -9.69
N ALA A 6 -18.15 4.88 -9.46
CA ALA A 6 -18.25 4.09 -8.22
C ALA A 6 -17.10 3.07 -8.06
N LEU A 7 -16.67 2.45 -9.15
CA LEU A 7 -15.50 1.56 -9.13
C LEU A 7 -14.21 2.33 -8.82
N PHE A 8 -14.09 3.55 -9.33
CA PHE A 8 -12.97 4.44 -9.02
C PHE A 8 -12.99 4.85 -7.55
N ASP A 9 -14.15 5.22 -7.01
CA ASP A 9 -14.33 5.54 -5.59
C ASP A 9 -14.00 4.36 -4.68
N LEU A 10 -14.39 3.13 -5.07
CA LEU A 10 -13.99 1.92 -4.35
C LEU A 10 -12.47 1.71 -4.36
N LEU A 11 -11.83 1.94 -5.51
CA LEU A 11 -10.37 1.87 -5.62
C LEU A 11 -9.70 2.91 -4.71
N LEU A 12 -10.21 4.15 -4.68
CA LEU A 12 -9.73 5.22 -3.81
C LEU A 12 -9.89 4.86 -2.33
N LEU A 13 -11.04 4.28 -1.94
CA LEU A 13 -11.27 3.79 -0.57
C LEU A 13 -10.27 2.71 -0.16
N PHE A 14 -10.01 1.75 -1.05
CA PHE A 14 -9.02 0.71 -0.82
C PHE A 14 -7.60 1.27 -0.71
N TRP A 15 -7.25 2.22 -1.57
CA TRP A 15 -5.92 2.83 -1.62
C TRP A 15 -5.65 3.80 -0.46
N GLY A 16 -6.67 4.56 -0.04
CA GLY A 16 -6.58 5.47 1.11
C GLY A 16 -6.58 4.76 2.46
N HIS A 17 -7.07 3.52 2.51
CA HIS A 17 -7.10 2.69 3.71
C HIS A 17 -6.53 1.28 3.44
N PRO A 18 -5.23 1.18 3.08
CA PRO A 18 -4.62 -0.11 2.81
C PRO A 18 -4.68 -0.98 4.07
N ARG A 19 -4.94 -2.27 3.89
CA ARG A 19 -5.11 -3.27 4.96
C ARG A 19 -6.31 -3.04 5.88
N ARG A 20 -7.16 -2.03 5.65
CA ARG A 20 -8.45 -1.93 6.35
C ARG A 20 -9.44 -2.90 5.71
N ILE A 21 -10.25 -3.53 6.55
CA ILE A 21 -11.37 -4.35 6.08
C ILE A 21 -12.49 -3.39 5.69
N LEU A 22 -12.94 -3.50 4.45
CA LEU A 22 -14.11 -2.83 3.91
C LEU A 22 -15.30 -3.81 3.97
N PRO A 23 -16.27 -3.57 4.88
CA PRO A 23 -17.47 -4.40 5.00
C PRO A 23 -18.35 -4.33 3.76
N MET A 24 -19.13 -5.37 3.51
CA MET A 24 -20.02 -5.45 2.35
C MET A 24 -21.00 -4.27 2.29
N GLU A 25 -21.46 -3.81 3.45
CA GLU A 25 -22.42 -2.73 3.61
C GLU A 25 -21.85 -1.40 3.09
N ILE A 26 -20.55 -1.16 3.30
CA ILE A 26 -19.86 0.02 2.77
C ILE A 26 -19.76 -0.07 1.24
N LEU A 27 -19.39 -1.25 0.71
CA LEU A 27 -19.33 -1.44 -0.74
C LEU A 27 -20.70 -1.21 -1.39
N GLN A 28 -21.75 -1.80 -0.82
CA GLN A 28 -23.11 -1.63 -1.32
C GLN A 28 -23.53 -0.17 -1.27
N LYS A 29 -23.17 0.59 -0.23
CA LYS A 29 -23.49 2.01 -0.14
C LYS A 29 -22.81 2.84 -1.24
N VAL A 30 -21.53 2.57 -1.52
CA VAL A 30 -20.77 3.25 -2.59
C VAL A 30 -21.29 2.87 -3.98
N LEU A 31 -21.76 1.64 -4.15
CA LEU A 31 -22.34 1.18 -5.40
C LEU A 31 -23.79 1.68 -5.59
N ALA A 32 -24.53 1.84 -4.50
CA ALA A 32 -25.90 2.35 -4.52
C ALA A 32 -25.97 3.79 -5.03
N SER A 33 -24.95 4.61 -4.80
CA SER A 33 -24.88 5.96 -5.38
C SER A 33 -24.71 5.95 -6.91
N ALA A 34 -24.33 4.83 -7.51
CA ALA A 34 -24.32 4.59 -8.96
C ALA A 34 -25.53 3.75 -9.45
N GLY A 35 -26.55 3.53 -8.62
CA GLY A 35 -27.76 2.79 -8.97
C GLY A 35 -27.64 1.27 -8.83
N VAL A 36 -26.55 0.77 -8.26
CA VAL A 36 -26.28 -0.66 -8.04
C VAL A 36 -26.65 -1.01 -6.60
N THR A 37 -27.69 -1.82 -6.40
CA THR A 37 -28.32 -1.98 -5.08
C THR A 37 -28.19 -3.39 -4.50
N LEU A 38 -27.84 -4.39 -5.32
CA LEU A 38 -27.81 -5.78 -4.89
C LEU A 38 -26.42 -6.23 -4.40
N ALA A 39 -26.40 -7.06 -3.36
CA ALA A 39 -25.17 -7.66 -2.82
C ALA A 39 -24.41 -8.50 -3.86
N THR A 40 -25.14 -9.13 -4.79
CA THR A 40 -24.57 -9.89 -5.91
C THR A 40 -23.80 -8.98 -6.84
N GLU A 41 -24.31 -7.78 -7.10
CA GLU A 41 -23.65 -6.78 -7.94
C GLU A 41 -22.39 -6.23 -7.28
N ALA A 42 -22.38 -6.07 -5.95
CA ALA A 42 -21.17 -5.69 -5.20
C ALA A 42 -20.06 -6.75 -5.30
N ARG A 43 -20.40 -8.04 -5.30
CA ARG A 43 -19.43 -9.12 -5.55
C ARG A 43 -18.90 -9.08 -6.98
N SER A 44 -19.78 -8.86 -7.96
CA SER A 44 -19.40 -8.73 -9.37
C SER A 44 -18.50 -7.52 -9.61
N ALA A 45 -18.78 -6.39 -8.96
CA ALA A 45 -17.95 -5.20 -9.00
C ALA A 45 -16.53 -5.46 -8.47
N ILE A 46 -16.42 -6.21 -7.35
CA ILE A 46 -15.10 -6.61 -6.82
C ILE A 46 -14.38 -7.60 -7.75
N HIS A 47 -15.11 -8.54 -8.35
CA HIS A 47 -14.53 -9.45 -9.33
C HIS A 47 -13.99 -8.68 -10.56
N TYR A 48 -14.76 -7.71 -11.05
CA TYR A 48 -14.34 -6.83 -12.14
C TYR A 48 -13.09 -6.03 -11.74
N LEU A 49 -13.09 -5.42 -10.56
CA LEU A 49 -11.96 -4.65 -10.05
C LEU A 49 -10.69 -5.50 -9.92
N ARG A 50 -10.81 -6.74 -9.45
CA ARG A 50 -9.71 -7.72 -9.42
C ARG A 50 -9.19 -8.02 -10.81
N SER A 51 -10.07 -8.24 -11.79
CA SER A 51 -9.67 -8.49 -13.18
C SER A 51 -8.92 -7.30 -13.78
N CYS A 52 -9.36 -6.07 -13.49
CA CYS A 52 -8.66 -4.86 -13.95
C CYS A 52 -7.28 -4.72 -13.30
N LEU A 53 -7.19 -4.98 -11.99
CA LEU A 53 -5.91 -4.95 -11.27
C LEU A 53 -4.95 -6.02 -11.80
N HIS A 54 -5.44 -7.25 -12.00
CA HIS A 54 -4.67 -8.33 -12.61
C HIS A 54 -4.13 -7.97 -14.00
N TYR A 55 -4.97 -7.38 -14.87
CA TYR A 55 -4.53 -6.89 -16.19
C TYR A 55 -3.40 -5.86 -16.11
N LEU A 56 -3.36 -5.07 -15.03
CA LEU A 56 -2.31 -4.08 -14.77
C LEU A 56 -1.07 -4.65 -14.05
N GLY A 57 -1.03 -5.97 -13.79
CA GLY A 57 0.06 -6.63 -13.06
C GLY A 57 -0.06 -6.57 -11.54
N PHE A 58 -1.24 -6.24 -11.01
CA PHE A 58 -1.54 -6.19 -9.58
C PHE A 58 -2.29 -7.45 -9.15
N ASP A 59 -1.54 -8.53 -8.94
CA ASP A 59 -2.07 -9.81 -8.51
C ASP A 59 -2.44 -9.83 -7.03
N ASP A 60 -3.51 -10.57 -6.69
CA ASP A 60 -3.94 -10.86 -5.32
C ASP A 60 -4.12 -9.65 -4.38
N CYS A 61 -4.32 -8.45 -4.94
CA CYS A 61 -4.37 -7.21 -4.18
C CYS A 61 -5.67 -7.01 -3.39
N ILE A 62 -6.76 -7.71 -3.74
CA ILE A 62 -8.03 -7.62 -3.01
C ILE A 62 -8.37 -8.98 -2.45
N VAL A 63 -8.28 -9.15 -1.14
CA VAL A 63 -8.54 -10.41 -0.43
C VAL A 63 -9.97 -10.42 0.12
N THR A 64 -10.68 -11.54 -0.06
CA THR A 64 -11.98 -11.76 0.57
C THR A 64 -11.79 -12.31 1.98
N LEU A 65 -12.35 -11.64 2.98
CA LEU A 65 -12.42 -12.13 4.35
C LEU A 65 -13.84 -12.60 4.64
N ARG A 66 -14.04 -13.92 4.69
CA ARG A 66 -15.38 -14.54 4.86
C ARG A 66 -16.08 -13.97 6.10
N GLY A 67 -17.31 -13.49 5.90
CA GLY A 67 -18.13 -12.88 6.95
C GLY A 67 -17.67 -11.49 7.43
N ARG A 68 -16.62 -10.91 6.82
CA ARG A 68 -16.08 -9.59 7.22
C ARG A 68 -16.02 -8.57 6.08
N GLY A 69 -15.87 -9.02 4.83
CA GLY A 69 -15.83 -8.15 3.66
C GLY A 69 -14.56 -8.34 2.84
N TYR A 70 -13.96 -7.23 2.40
CA TYR A 70 -12.80 -7.23 1.50
C TYR A 70 -11.67 -6.38 2.07
N GLN A 71 -10.43 -6.77 1.79
CA GLN A 71 -9.24 -6.03 2.23
C GLN A 71 -8.33 -5.80 1.04
N PHE A 72 -7.84 -4.58 0.90
CA PHE A 72 -6.80 -4.28 -0.09
C PHE A 72 -5.41 -4.42 0.51
N ILE A 73 -4.56 -5.19 -0.16
CA ILE A 73 -3.16 -5.42 0.17
C ILE A 73 -2.35 -4.90 -1.02
N PRO A 74 -1.72 -3.72 -0.92
CA PRO A 74 -0.90 -3.20 -2.01
C PRO A 74 0.29 -4.13 -2.27
N PRO A 75 0.71 -4.30 -3.54
CA PRO A 75 1.88 -5.10 -3.88
C PRO A 75 3.12 -4.58 -3.17
N ALA A 76 4.07 -5.47 -2.90
CA ALA A 76 5.32 -5.13 -2.21
C ALA A 76 6.09 -3.97 -2.88
N ALA A 77 5.99 -3.81 -4.21
CA ALA A 77 6.58 -2.70 -4.96
C ALA A 77 6.05 -1.31 -4.54
N PHE A 78 4.84 -1.24 -3.98
CA PHE A 78 4.23 -0.02 -3.46
C PHE A 78 4.32 0.08 -1.92
N GLN A 79 4.90 -0.92 -1.27
CA GLN A 79 5.24 -0.88 0.16
C GLN A 79 6.59 -0.16 0.35
N HIS A 80 6.72 1.08 -0.12
CA HIS A 80 7.85 1.90 0.28
C HIS A 80 7.66 2.39 1.73
N PRO A 81 8.73 2.36 2.54
CA PRO A 81 8.63 2.25 3.98
C PRO A 81 8.45 3.63 4.62
N GLY A 82 7.20 4.05 4.79
CA GLY A 82 6.84 5.11 5.74
C GLY A 82 6.93 4.69 7.20
N ARG A 83 7.68 3.62 7.52
CA ARG A 83 7.97 3.23 8.90
C ARG A 83 9.33 3.85 9.24
N ALA A 84 9.28 4.96 9.98
CA ALA A 84 10.37 5.33 10.86
C ALA A 84 10.75 4.09 11.67
N ILE A 85 11.88 3.48 11.32
CA ILE A 85 12.65 2.66 12.23
C ILE A 85 13.82 3.54 12.57
N ASP A 86 13.86 3.99 13.82
CA ASP A 86 15.04 4.58 14.43
C ASP A 86 16.26 3.77 14.02
N ARG A 87 17.16 4.43 13.32
CA ARG A 87 18.51 3.95 13.08
C ARG A 87 19.15 3.78 14.47
N PRO A 88 19.57 2.58 14.91
CA PRO A 88 20.49 2.54 16.03
C PRO A 88 21.75 3.26 15.58
N ALA A 89 22.07 4.35 16.27
CA ALA A 89 23.33 5.06 16.14
C ALA A 89 24.47 4.04 16.31
N GLY A 90 25.31 3.92 15.28
CA GLY A 90 26.34 2.90 15.22
C GLY A 90 27.26 3.06 14.01
N ASN A 91 27.97 4.18 13.99
CA ASN A 91 29.27 4.43 13.34
C ASN A 91 29.43 4.20 11.82
N HIS A 92 29.26 5.31 11.09
CA HIS A 92 30.24 5.94 10.20
C HIS A 92 31.20 5.04 9.39
N ILE A 93 30.99 4.99 8.06
CA ILE A 93 32.10 5.09 7.09
C ILE A 93 31.60 5.92 5.89
N PRO A 94 32.09 7.16 5.68
CA PRO A 94 31.84 7.89 4.43
C PRO A 94 32.91 7.56 3.39
N PHE A 95 32.47 7.42 2.16
CA PHE A 95 33.28 7.22 0.96
C PHE A 95 34.14 8.45 0.60
N ALA A 96 35.19 8.15 -0.16
CA ALA A 96 35.93 9.00 -1.10
C ALA A 96 36.92 10.03 -0.52
N GLY A 97 38.17 9.88 -0.95
CA GLY A 97 39.26 10.74 -0.58
C GLY A 97 39.10 12.17 -1.10
N LEU A 98 39.62 13.11 -0.30
CA LEU A 98 40.27 14.33 -0.74
C LEU A 98 41.13 14.82 0.45
N SER A 99 42.43 14.79 0.20
CA SER A 99 43.51 15.61 0.75
C SER A 99 43.31 16.45 2.02
N SER A 100 44.29 16.26 2.91
CA SER A 100 45.07 17.32 3.56
C SER A 100 44.81 17.61 5.04
N SER A 101 45.93 17.55 5.76
CA SER A 101 46.31 18.45 6.84
C SER A 101 45.91 18.05 8.27
N ALA A 102 46.90 17.47 8.95
CA ALA A 102 47.65 18.11 10.03
C ALA A 102 47.70 17.33 11.34
N ARG A 103 48.94 16.97 11.68
CA ARG A 103 49.60 17.12 12.98
C ARG A 103 49.03 16.27 14.13
N HIS A 104 49.68 15.15 14.43
CA HIS A 104 50.83 15.01 15.35
C HIS A 104 50.43 14.77 16.81
N PHE A 105 51.28 13.99 17.48
CA PHE A 105 51.30 13.56 18.88
C PHE A 105 50.39 12.38 19.23
N GLY A 106 50.88 11.24 19.72
CA GLY A 106 52.24 10.80 20.05
C GLY A 106 52.17 9.49 20.87
N ALA A 107 53.31 8.78 20.93
CA ALA A 107 53.68 7.72 21.88
C ALA A 107 52.90 6.36 21.81
N THR A 108 53.47 5.29 21.23
CA THR A 108 54.26 4.20 21.90
C THR A 108 53.53 3.51 23.06
N ALA A 109 53.49 2.19 23.24
CA ALA A 109 54.18 1.04 22.64
C ALA A 109 53.44 -0.25 23.05
N PHE A 110 53.94 -1.37 22.50
CA PHE A 110 53.73 -2.79 22.79
C PHE A 110 53.26 -3.17 24.20
#